data_AF-A0AA43CXB4-F1
#
_entry.id   AF-A0AA43CXB4-F1
#
_cell.length_a   1.000
_cell.length_b   1.000
_cell.length_c   1.000
_cell.angle_alpha   90.00
_cell.angle_beta   90.00
_cell.angle_gamma   90.00
#
_symmetry.space_group_name_H-M   'P 1'
#
loop_
_entity.id
_entity.type
_entity.pdbx_description
1 polymer ?
#
loop_
_entity_poly.entity_id
_entity_poly.type
_entity_poly.pdbx_seq_one_letter_code
_entity_poly.pdbx_strand_id
1 'polypeptide(L)' 'AEPRRALDVFPALFKSRVTDKNLIMATGEAVSHLNFLLEQKELSRHTDDNGVNWYQACQ' A
#
# COMPACT_ATOMS: atom_id res chain seq x y z
N ALA A 1 -4.83 -3.83 -13.63
CA ALA A 1 -3.86 -2.95 -12.96
C ALA A 1 -2.61 -3.73 -12.57
N GLU A 2 -1.41 -3.12 -12.51
CA GLU A 2 -0.21 -3.78 -12.00
C GLU A 2 -0.25 -3.90 -10.47
N PRO A 3 0.15 -5.04 -9.87
CA PRO A 3 0.20 -5.21 -8.43
C PRO A 3 1.28 -4.32 -7.81
N ARG A 4 0.96 -3.66 -6.70
CA ARG A 4 1.84 -2.71 -5.98
C ARG A 4 1.94 -3.06 -4.52
N ARG A 5 3.08 -2.78 -3.90
CA ARG A 5 3.27 -2.91 -2.44
C ARG A 5 2.85 -1.63 -1.74
N ALA A 6 2.70 -1.69 -0.41
CA ALA A 6 2.40 -0.51 0.40
C ALA A 6 3.42 0.63 0.27
N LEU A 7 4.70 0.31 -0.01
CA LEU A 7 5.74 1.31 -0.23
C LEU A 7 5.63 1.99 -1.59
N ASP A 8 5.13 1.27 -2.60
CA ASP A 8 5.04 1.77 -3.99
C ASP A 8 3.91 2.82 -4.14
N VAL A 9 2.99 2.90 -3.16
CA VAL A 9 1.93 3.92 -3.12
C VAL A 9 2.35 5.21 -2.40
N PHE A 10 3.54 5.26 -1.80
CA PHE A 10 4.02 6.46 -1.09
C PHE A 10 4.04 7.71 -1.95
N PRO A 11 4.48 7.70 -3.22
CA PRO A 11 4.46 8.90 -4.05
C PRO A 11 3.05 9.45 -4.30
N ALA A 12 2.01 8.61 -4.18
CA ALA A 12 0.62 9.04 -4.31
C ALA A 12 0.07 9.67 -3.02
N LEU A 13 0.55 9.23 -1.85
CA LEU A 13 0.10 9.72 -0.54
C LEU A 13 0.92 10.92 -0.05
N PHE A 14 2.23 10.90 -0.29
CA PHE A 14 3.17 11.87 0.25
C PHE A 14 3.86 12.64 -0.87
N LYS A 15 3.68 13.96 -0.89
CA LYS A 15 4.43 14.87 -1.78
C LYS A 15 5.89 15.06 -1.35
N SER A 16 6.20 14.77 -0.08
CA SER A 16 7.53 14.95 0.51
C SER A 16 8.26 13.62 0.65
N ARG A 17 9.59 13.67 0.69
CA ARG A 17 10.42 12.46 0.85
C ARG A 17 10.13 11.78 2.19
N VAL A 18 9.74 10.52 2.15
CA VAL A 18 9.71 9.64 3.33
C VAL A 18 11.16 9.27 3.67
N THR A 19 11.53 9.42 4.93
CA THR A 19 12.85 9.12 5.50
C THR A 19 12.68 8.07 6.59
N ASP A 20 13.78 7.49 7.07
CA ASP A 20 13.73 6.43 8.08
C ASP A 20 12.98 6.85 9.36
N LYS A 21 12.97 8.15 9.68
CA LYS A 21 12.28 8.71 10.85
C LYS A 21 10.76 8.65 10.77
N ASN A 22 10.19 8.77 9.57
CA ASN A 22 8.73 8.75 9.37
C ASN A 22 8.25 7.52 8.59
N LEU A 23 9.15 6.60 8.24
CA LEU A 23 8.86 5.40 7.48
C LEU A 23 7.78 4.53 8.11
N ILE A 24 7.83 4.32 9.43
CA ILE A 24 6.85 3.49 10.16
C ILE A 24 5.46 4.13 10.06
N MET A 25 5.35 5.44 10.31
CA MET A 25 4.08 6.16 10.23
C MET A 25 3.53 6.19 8.81
N ALA A 26 4.38 6.51 7.82
CA ALA A 26 4.00 6.54 6.42
C ALA A 26 3.51 5.17 5.92
N THR A 27 4.16 4.09 6.37
CA THR A 27 3.74 2.72 6.06
C THR A 27 2.38 2.41 6.69
N GLY A 28 2.16 2.79 7.95
CA GLY A 28 0.89 2.58 8.64
C GLY A 28 -0.28 3.31 7.97
N GLU A 29 -0.08 4.56 7.56
CA GLU A 29 -1.06 5.34 6.82
C GLU A 29 -1.37 4.69 5.45
N ALA A 30 -0.34 4.32 4.69
CA ALA A 30 -0.50 3.64 3.40
C ALA A 30 -1.26 2.32 3.52
N VAL A 31 -0.91 1.48 4.50
CA VAL A 31 -1.60 0.20 4.74
C VAL A 31 -3.06 0.44 5.16
N SER A 32 -3.33 1.49 5.95
CA SER A 32 -4.69 1.84 6.35
C SER A 32 -5.57 2.20 5.16
N HIS A 33 -5.08 3.03 4.24
CA HIS A 33 -5.79 3.35 2.99
C HIS A 33 -6.01 2.13 2.11
N LEU A 34 -5.00 1.27 1.97
CA LEU A 34 -5.11 0.04 1.20
C LEU A 34 -6.15 -0.92 1.82
N ASN A 35 -6.16 -1.07 3.14
CA ASN A 35 -7.17 -1.88 3.84
C ASN A 35 -8.57 -1.31 3.67
N PHE A 36 -8.75 0.01 3.76
CA PHE A 36 -10.04 0.64 3.48
C PHE A 36 -10.55 0.32 2.07
N LEU A 37 -9.69 0.42 1.06
CA LEU A 37 -10.05 0.10 -0.33
C LEU A 37 -10.30 -1.41 -0.56
N LEU A 38 -9.64 -2.28 0.21
CA LEU A 38 -9.94 -3.72 0.23
C LEU A 38 -11.34 -3.98 0.80
N GLU A 39 -11.74 -3.30 1.87
CA GLU A 39 -13.08 -3.43 2.44
C GLU A 39 -14.16 -2.94 1.48
N GLN A 40 -13.86 -1.88 0.71
CA GLN A 40 -14.72 -1.38 -0.37
C GLN A 40 -14.75 -2.29 -1.60
N LYS A 41 -13.97 -3.38 -1.62
CA LYS A 41 -13.82 -4.33 -2.74
C LYS A 41 -13.29 -3.70 -4.03
N GLU A 42 -12.63 -2.55 -3.94
CA GLU A 42 -11.99 -1.87 -5.07
C GLU A 42 -10.57 -2.40 -5.33
N LEU A 43 -9.96 -3.01 -4.31
CA LEU A 43 -8.66 -3.69 -4.41
C LEU A 43 -8.79 -5.18 -4.09
N SER A 44 -7.83 -5.95 -4.56
CA SER A 44 -7.50 -7.30 -4.10
C SER A 44 -6.11 -7.31 -3.49
N ARG A 45 -5.88 -8.24 -2.56
CA ARG A 45 -4.58 -8.46 -1.92
C ARG A 45 -4.13 -9.90 -2.13
N HIS A 46 -2.90 -10.07 -2.57
CA HIS A 46 -2.21 -11.35 -2.65
C HIS A 46 -0.93 -11.28 -1.81
N THR A 47 -0.64 -12.32 -1.02
CA THR A 47 0.60 -12.42 -0.26
C THR A 47 1.52 -13.39 -0.98
N ASP A 48 2.75 -12.95 -1.29
CA ASP A 48 3.74 -13.82 -1.92
C ASP A 48 4.44 -14.76 -0.91
N ASP A 49 5.29 -15.65 -1.42
CA ASP A 49 6.05 -16.62 -0.61
C ASP A 49 7.03 -15.96 0.38
N ASN A 50 7.36 -14.68 0.18
CA ASN A 50 8.21 -13.90 1.08
C ASN A 50 7.38 -13.16 2.15
N GLY A 51 6.05 -13.33 2.18
CA GLY A 51 5.14 -12.65 3.10
C GLY A 51 4.82 -11.20 2.71
N VAL A 52 5.15 -10.77 1.49
CA VAL A 52 4.87 -9.42 1.00
C VAL A 52 3.44 -9.34 0.48
N ASN A 53 2.70 -8.35 0.97
CA ASN A 53 1.36 -8.06 0.49
C ASN A 53 1.39 -7.20 -0.78
N TRP A 54 0.87 -7.74 -1.85
CA TRP A 54 0.68 -7.12 -3.15
C TRP A 54 -0.79 -6.74 -3.31
N TYR A 55 -1.03 -5.47 -3.67
CA TYR A 55 -2.35 -4.90 -3.82
C TYR A 55 -2.59 -4.59 -5.30
N GLN A 56 -3.74 -5.00 -5.81
CA GLN A 56 -4.10 -4.80 -7.21
C GLN A 56 -5.52 -4.26 -7.30
N ALA A 57 -5.72 -3.21 -8.10
CA ALA A 57 -7.07 -2.71 -8.34
C ALA A 57 -7.91 -3.77 -9.07
N CYS A 58 -9.04 -4.11 -8.47
CA CYS A 58 -10.12 -4.84 -9.11
C CYS A 58 -10.83 -3.85 -10.02
N GLN A 59 -10.43 -3.80 -11.30
CA GLN A 59 -11.29 -3.25 -12.35
C GLN A 59 -12.10 -4.38 -12.95
#